data_AF-A0A2G9U806-F1
#
_entry.id   AF-A0A2G9U806-F1
#
_cell.length_a   1.000
_cell.length_b   1.000
_cell.length_c   1.000
_cell.angle_alpha   90.00
_cell.angle_beta   90.00
_cell.angle_gamma   90.00
#
_symmetry.space_group_name_H-M   'P 1'
#
loop_
_entity.id
_entity.type
_entity.pdbx_description
1 polymer ?
#
loop_
_entity_poly.entity_id
_entity_poly.type
_entity_poly.pdbx_seq_one_letter_code
_entity_poly.pdbx_strand_id
1 'polypeptide(L)'
;MSIFRTLFEGSRIRYEAGDHLAVFPTNDPELVETIISLMDFNPEQAFRLINIDEESSKRNPFPCPCTYRTALTHYVDICAPLKSHVLKAISEYCSDEKEKAYLQLLSTATEEGMVRSFTKPVLL
;
A
#
# COMPACT_ATOMS: atom_id res chain seq x y z
N MET A 1 22.64 39.55 11.48
CA MET A 1 22.00 38.56 10.59
C MET A 1 21.61 37.38 11.46
N SER A 2 20.41 37.44 12.06
CA SER A 2 19.97 36.47 13.08
C SER A 2 19.08 35.44 12.42
N ILE A 3 19.61 34.24 12.20
CA ILE A 3 18.87 33.10 11.66
C ILE A 3 18.02 32.55 12.80
N PHE A 4 16.69 32.68 12.68
CA PHE A 4 15.73 32.08 13.61
C PHE A 4 15.86 30.56 13.55
N ARG A 5 16.53 29.96 14.55
CA ARG A 5 16.51 28.51 14.75
C ARG A 5 15.28 28.17 15.58
N THR A 6 14.22 27.73 14.92
CA THR A 6 13.06 27.18 15.61
C THR A 6 13.39 25.75 16.04
N LEU A 7 13.60 25.55 17.34
CA LEU A 7 13.66 24.22 17.94
C LEU A 7 12.21 23.74 18.11
N PHE A 8 11.84 22.61 17.51
CA PHE A 8 10.55 21.99 17.81
C PHE A 8 10.54 21.54 19.27
N GLU A 9 9.66 22.11 20.09
CA GLU A 9 9.62 21.90 21.54
C GLU A 9 9.60 20.40 21.88
N GLY A 10 10.62 19.94 22.62
CA GLY A 10 10.80 18.54 23.03
C GLY A 10 11.56 17.65 22.04
N SER A 11 11.81 18.09 20.81
CA SER A 11 12.66 17.37 19.85
C SER A 11 14.06 18.00 19.77
N ARG A 12 15.10 17.18 19.55
CA ARG A 12 16.46 17.68 19.26
C ARG A 12 16.66 18.01 17.78
N ILE A 13 15.57 18.22 17.05
CA ILE A 13 15.57 18.46 15.61
C ILE A 13 15.83 19.94 15.35
N ARG A 14 16.78 20.21 14.44
CA ARG A 14 17.06 21.55 13.92
C ARG A 14 16.52 21.60 12.50
N TYR A 15 15.88 22.72 12.16
CA TYR A 15 15.30 22.95 10.85
C TYR A 15 15.75 24.33 10.36
N GLU A 16 16.15 24.42 9.10
CA GLU A 16 16.50 25.65 8.42
C GLU A 16 15.52 25.92 7.26
N ALA A 17 15.38 27.19 6.86
CA ALA A 17 14.50 27.55 5.76
C ALA A 17 14.96 26.89 4.46
N GLY A 18 14.11 26.06 3.87
CA GLY A 18 14.45 25.24 2.69
C GLY A 18 14.59 23.75 2.99
N ASP A 19 14.58 23.34 4.27
CA ASP A 19 14.56 21.93 4.65
C ASP A 19 13.18 21.30 4.37
N HIS A 20 13.15 19.98 4.15
CA HIS A 20 11.92 19.22 3.90
C HIS A 20 11.62 18.30 5.09
N LEU A 21 10.35 18.26 5.51
CA LEU A 21 9.88 17.35 6.53
C LEU A 21 9.15 16.18 5.87
N ALA A 22 9.63 14.96 6.11
CA ALA A 22 8.92 13.75 5.73
C ALA A 22 7.98 13.32 6.87
N VAL A 23 6.75 12.97 6.52
CA VAL A 23 5.76 12.42 7.44
C VAL A 23 5.37 11.04 6.93
N PHE A 24 5.26 10.07 7.84
CA PHE A 24 4.69 8.76 7.54
C PHE A 24 3.18 8.81 7.83
N PRO A 25 2.33 8.90 6.80
CA PRO A 25 0.89 8.94 7.00
C PRO A 25 0.35 7.56 7.39
N THR A 26 -0.88 7.55 7.88
CA THR A 26 -1.67 6.35 8.10
C THR A 26 -2.85 6.36 7.16
N ASN A 27 -3.31 5.18 6.74
CA ASN A 27 -4.50 5.07 5.92
C ASN A 27 -5.77 5.44 6.71
N ASP A 28 -6.82 5.80 5.98
CA ASP A 28 -8.14 6.09 6.54
C ASP A 28 -8.71 4.84 7.23
N PRO A 29 -9.06 4.91 8.53
CA PRO A 29 -9.66 3.80 9.25
C PRO A 29 -10.91 3.25 8.55
N GLU A 30 -11.75 4.10 7.95
CA GLU A 30 -12.98 3.65 7.28
C GLU A 30 -12.68 2.77 6.07
N LEU A 31 -11.66 3.13 5.28
CA LEU A 31 -11.20 2.34 4.14
C LEU A 31 -10.59 1.01 4.59
N VAL A 32 -9.81 1.03 5.67
CA VAL A 32 -9.22 -0.19 6.26
C VAL A 32 -10.32 -1.15 6.75
N GLU A 33 -11.33 -0.64 7.46
CA GLU A 33 -12.47 -1.47 7.90
C GLU A 33 -13.27 -2.02 6.73
N THR A 34 -13.47 -1.22 5.67
CA THR A 34 -14.15 -1.68 4.46
C THR A 34 -13.43 -2.87 3.85
N ILE A 35 -12.10 -2.80 3.68
CA ILE A 35 -11.30 -3.92 3.16
C ILE A 35 -11.39 -5.14 4.06
N ILE A 36 -11.28 -4.96 5.38
CA ILE A 36 -11.40 -6.06 6.34
C ILE A 36 -12.78 -6.71 6.24
N SER A 37 -13.86 -5.92 6.12
CA SER A 37 -15.23 -6.46 6.02
C SER A 37 -15.48 -7.25 4.73
N LEU A 38 -14.77 -6.92 3.64
CA LEU A 38 -14.87 -7.62 2.36
C LEU A 38 -14.11 -8.95 2.34
N MET A 39 -13.21 -9.18 3.30
CA MET A 39 -12.33 -10.33 3.33
C MET A 39 -12.58 -11.16 4.59
N ASP A 40 -12.85 -12.46 4.45
CA ASP A 40 -13.19 -13.33 5.58
C ASP A 40 -11.95 -13.77 6.38
N PHE A 41 -11.32 -12.83 7.10
CA PHE A 41 -10.16 -13.11 7.98
C PHE A 41 -10.23 -12.35 9.32
N ASN A 42 -9.46 -12.80 10.31
CA ASN A 42 -9.35 -12.11 11.60
C ASN A 42 -8.30 -10.97 11.52
N PRO A 43 -8.70 -9.70 11.62
CA PRO A 43 -7.78 -8.56 11.47
C PRO A 43 -6.73 -8.43 12.59
N GLU A 44 -7.00 -8.99 13.76
CA GLU A 44 -6.09 -9.00 14.91
C GLU A 44 -5.13 -10.19 14.91
N GLN A 45 -5.24 -11.08 13.93
CA GLN A 45 -4.30 -12.19 13.78
C GLN A 45 -2.91 -11.66 13.44
N ALA A 46 -1.95 -11.97 14.31
CA ALA A 46 -0.54 -11.69 14.04
C ALA A 46 0.01 -12.66 12.99
N PHE A 47 0.76 -12.13 12.03
CA PHE A 47 1.42 -12.90 10.99
C PHE A 47 2.84 -12.39 10.75
N ARG A 48 3.60 -13.16 9.97
CA ARG A 48 4.93 -12.80 9.52
C ARG A 48 5.13 -13.26 8.08
N LEU A 49 5.51 -12.34 7.20
CA LEU A 49 5.91 -12.66 5.84
C LEU A 49 7.43 -12.86 5.81
N ILE A 50 7.84 -14.09 5.52
CA ILE A 50 9.25 -14.48 5.45
C ILE A 50 9.61 -14.57 3.98
N ASN A 51 10.66 -13.86 3.57
CA ASN A 51 11.23 -14.04 2.26
C ASN A 51 11.78 -15.46 2.11
N ILE A 52 11.33 -16.18 1.08
CA ILE A 52 11.76 -17.54 0.76
C ILE A 52 13.21 -17.60 0.26
N ASP A 53 13.74 -16.46 -0.21
CA ASP A 53 15.15 -16.31 -0.59
C ASP A 53 16.01 -16.08 0.67
N GLU A 54 16.75 -17.11 1.07
CA GLU A 54 17.57 -17.10 2.27
C GLU A 54 18.79 -16.18 2.18
N GLU A 55 19.25 -15.86 0.97
CA GLU A 55 20.38 -14.97 0.72
C GLU A 55 19.97 -13.48 0.73
N SER A 56 18.67 -13.20 0.74
CA SER A 56 18.16 -11.84 0.77
C SER A 56 18.40 -11.16 2.12
N SER A 57 19.03 -9.98 2.08
CA SER A 57 19.17 -9.10 3.26
C SER A 57 17.83 -8.52 3.74
N LYS A 58 16.81 -8.49 2.87
CA LYS A 58 15.44 -8.05 3.20
C LYS A 58 14.60 -9.27 3.57
N ARG A 59 14.65 -9.63 4.85
CA ARG A 59 13.94 -10.79 5.40
C ARG A 59 12.43 -10.67 5.36
N ASN A 60 11.90 -9.46 5.57
CA ASN A 60 10.48 -9.17 5.61
C ASN A 60 10.18 -7.92 4.76
N PRO A 61 9.02 -7.83 4.09
CA PRO A 61 8.64 -6.66 3.29
C PRO A 61 8.36 -5.41 4.15
N PHE A 62 7.91 -5.60 5.38
CA PHE A 62 7.66 -4.56 6.39
C PHE A 62 7.95 -5.12 7.80
N PRO A 63 8.01 -4.27 8.85
CA PRO A 63 8.28 -4.73 10.21
C PRO A 63 7.31 -5.83 10.66
N CYS A 64 7.86 -7.00 10.98
CA CYS A 64 7.11 -8.19 11.42
C CYS A 64 7.67 -8.69 12.76
N PRO A 65 6.87 -9.38 13.60
CA PRO A 65 5.46 -9.73 13.40
C PRO A 65 4.51 -8.53 13.56
N CYS A 66 3.43 -8.50 12.78
CA CYS A 66 2.37 -7.50 12.93
C CYS A 66 0.99 -8.11 12.64
N THR A 67 -0.08 -7.40 13.00
CA THR A 67 -1.46 -7.78 12.66
C THR A 67 -1.83 -7.30 11.27
N TYR A 68 -2.85 -7.92 10.65
CA TYR A 68 -3.37 -7.46 9.34
C TYR A 68 -3.85 -6.01 9.41
N ARG A 69 -4.53 -5.65 10.50
CA ARG A 69 -4.93 -4.26 10.77
C ARG A 69 -3.75 -3.30 10.75
N THR A 70 -2.67 -3.63 11.48
CA THR A 70 -1.47 -2.79 11.54
C THR A 70 -0.81 -2.66 10.16
N ALA A 71 -0.73 -3.77 9.41
CA ALA A 71 -0.16 -3.76 8.07
C ALA A 71 -0.93 -2.87 7.10
N LEU A 72 -2.26 -3.01 7.07
CA LEU A 72 -3.15 -2.20 6.23
C LEU A 72 -3.20 -0.73 6.66
N THR A 73 -2.95 -0.40 7.92
CA THR A 73 -3.00 0.99 8.41
C THR A 73 -1.70 1.74 8.16
N HIS A 74 -0.54 1.07 8.31
CA HIS A 74 0.76 1.75 8.38
C HIS A 74 1.77 1.37 7.29
N TYR A 75 1.63 0.18 6.68
CA TYR A 75 2.71 -0.38 5.84
C TYR A 75 2.33 -0.61 4.39
N VAL A 76 1.04 -0.70 4.08
CA VAL A 76 0.53 -1.00 2.74
C VAL A 76 -0.21 0.21 2.19
N ASP A 77 0.04 0.54 0.92
CA ASP A 77 -0.72 1.56 0.20
C ASP A 77 -1.96 0.92 -0.42
N ILE A 78 -3.14 1.42 -0.01
CA ILE A 78 -4.45 0.95 -0.46
C ILE A 78 -5.17 1.99 -1.34
N CYS A 79 -4.58 3.17 -1.53
CA CYS A 79 -5.19 4.29 -2.26
C CYS A 79 -4.57 4.46 -3.66
N ALA A 80 -3.33 4.01 -3.85
CA ALA A 80 -2.67 4.12 -5.15
C ALA A 80 -3.29 3.20 -6.21
N PRO A 81 -3.26 3.60 -7.49
CA PRO A 81 -3.63 2.73 -8.60
C PRO A 81 -2.82 1.41 -8.58
N LEU A 82 -3.54 0.30 -8.73
CA LEU A 82 -2.94 -1.03 -8.77
C LEU A 82 -2.01 -1.19 -9.98
N LYS A 83 -0.84 -1.78 -9.73
CA LYS A 83 0.14 -2.10 -10.78
C LYS A 83 -0.30 -3.36 -11.54
N SER A 84 0.07 -3.45 -12.82
CA SER A 84 -0.33 -4.56 -13.71
C SER A 84 0.00 -5.95 -13.16
N HIS A 85 1.14 -6.13 -12.49
CA HIS A 85 1.50 -7.43 -11.89
C HIS A 85 0.58 -7.82 -10.72
N VAL A 86 0.08 -6.84 -9.96
CA VAL A 86 -0.87 -7.09 -8.86
C VAL A 86 -2.23 -7.47 -9.43
N LEU A 87 -2.69 -6.78 -10.47
CA LEU A 87 -3.94 -7.13 -11.18
C LEU A 87 -3.88 -8.55 -11.74
N LYS A 88 -2.74 -8.96 -12.31
CA LYS A 88 -2.53 -10.32 -12.78
C LYS A 88 -2.65 -11.34 -11.63
N ALA A 89 -1.98 -11.09 -10.50
CA ALA A 89 -2.06 -11.97 -9.35
C ALA A 89 -3.51 -12.08 -8.82
N ILE A 90 -4.24 -10.96 -8.71
CA ILE A 90 -5.65 -10.95 -8.26
C ILE A 90 -6.55 -11.73 -9.24
N SER A 91 -6.31 -11.63 -10.55
CA SER A 91 -7.12 -12.32 -11.57
C SER A 91 -7.15 -13.85 -11.39
N GLU A 92 -6.14 -14.43 -10.77
CA GLU A 92 -6.08 -15.88 -10.50
C GLU A 92 -7.05 -16.32 -9.40
N TYR A 93 -7.45 -15.40 -8.52
CA TYR A 93 -8.39 -15.63 -7.41
C TYR A 93 -9.85 -15.29 -7.76
N CYS A 94 -10.12 -14.77 -8.95
CA CYS A 94 -11.48 -14.47 -9.40
C CYS A 94 -12.23 -15.76 -9.77
N SER A 95 -13.46 -15.92 -9.25
CA SER A 95 -14.33 -17.05 -9.57
C SER A 95 -15.13 -16.84 -10.86
N ASP A 96 -15.44 -15.60 -11.24
CA ASP A 96 -16.09 -15.28 -12.52
C ASP A 96 -15.06 -15.18 -13.65
N GLU A 97 -15.25 -15.98 -14.70
CA GLU A 97 -14.37 -16.01 -15.87
C GLU A 97 -14.34 -14.68 -16.63
N LYS A 98 -15.43 -13.91 -16.64
CA LYS A 98 -15.50 -12.60 -17.29
C LYS A 98 -14.68 -11.57 -16.54
N GLU A 99 -14.79 -11.54 -15.21
CA GLU A 99 -13.99 -10.64 -14.36
C GLU A 99 -12.51 -11.00 -14.45
N LYS A 100 -12.19 -12.29 -14.45
CA LYS A 100 -10.83 -12.78 -14.66
C LYS A 100 -10.25 -12.32 -16.00
N ALA A 101 -10.96 -12.53 -17.11
CA ALA A 101 -10.52 -12.08 -18.42
C ALA A 101 -10.35 -10.55 -18.49
N TYR A 102 -11.23 -9.81 -17.81
CA TYR A 102 -11.13 -8.36 -17.72
C TYR A 102 -9.89 -7.90 -16.95
N LEU A 103 -9.62 -8.46 -15.77
CA LEU A 103 -8.41 -8.14 -14.99
C LEU A 103 -7.13 -8.55 -15.71
N GLN A 104 -7.14 -9.68 -16.43
CA GLN A 104 -6.03 -10.11 -17.27
C GLN A 104 -5.78 -9.10 -18.39
N LEU A 105 -6.81 -8.63 -19.07
CA LEU A 105 -6.69 -7.59 -20.09
C LEU A 105 -6.05 -6.32 -19.51
N LEU A 106 -6.52 -5.85 -18.34
CA LEU A 106 -5.95 -4.68 -17.64
C LEU A 106 -4.49 -4.88 -17.20
N SER A 107 -4.05 -6.14 -17.03
CA SER A 107 -2.66 -6.46 -16.71
C SER A 107 -1.72 -6.47 -17.93
N THR A 108 -2.26 -6.39 -19.15
CA THR A 108 -1.46 -6.38 -20.39
C THR A 108 -1.15 -4.96 -20.88
N ALA A 109 -0.05 -4.82 -21.60
CA ALA A 109 0.36 -3.56 -22.24
C ALA A 109 -0.32 -3.32 -23.61
N THR A 110 -1.52 -3.87 -23.82
CA THR A 110 -2.31 -3.60 -25.03
C THR A 110 -2.90 -2.19 -24.96
N GLU A 111 -3.13 -1.53 -26.10
CA GLU A 111 -3.74 -0.19 -26.13
C GLU A 111 -5.09 -0.18 -25.38
N GLU A 112 -5.89 -1.24 -25.52
CA GLU A 112 -7.16 -1.40 -24.83
C GLU A 112 -7.00 -1.55 -23.30
N GLY A 113 -6.00 -2.30 -22.85
CA GLY A 113 -5.69 -2.49 -21.42
C GLY A 113 -5.16 -1.21 -20.77
N MET A 114 -4.31 -0.46 -21.47
CA MET A 114 -3.74 0.79 -20.98
C MET A 114 -4.77 1.90 -20.95
N VAL A 115 -5.60 2.06 -21.99
CA VAL A 115 -6.65 3.09 -21.99
C VAL A 115 -7.63 2.86 -20.83
N ARG A 116 -7.98 1.61 -20.51
CA ARG A 116 -8.94 1.29 -19.44
C ARG A 116 -8.37 1.35 -18.03
N SER A 117 -7.06 1.14 -17.84
CA SER A 117 -6.41 1.23 -16.52
C SER A 117 -6.24 2.67 -16.02
N PHE A 118 -6.11 3.65 -16.93
CA PHE A 118 -5.92 5.06 -16.57
C PHE A 118 -7.20 5.93 -16.61
N THR A 119 -8.33 5.45 -17.14
CA THR A 119 -9.51 6.31 -17.44
C THR A 119 -10.67 6.28 -16.45
N LYS A 120 -10.59 5.54 -15.34
CA LYS A 120 -11.57 5.69 -14.26
C LYS A 120 -10.86 5.70 -12.91
N PRO A 121 -10.78 6.85 -12.20
CA PRO A 121 -10.63 6.77 -10.76
C PRO A 121 -11.82 5.93 -10.28
N VAL A 122 -11.52 4.87 -9.55
CA VAL A 122 -12.51 4.10 -8.81
C VAL A 122 -13.08 5.07 -7.78
N LEU A 123 -14.11 5.81 -8.19
CA LEU A 123 -15.00 6.53 -7.30
C LEU A 123 -15.80 5.45 -6.58
N LEU A 124 -15.39 5.16 -5.35
CA LEU A 124 -16.35 4.83 -4.30
C LEU A 124 -17.25 6.05 -4.07
#